data_AF-A0AAN5IAD2-F1
#
_entry.id   AF-A0AAN5IAD2-F1
#
_cell.length_a   1.000
_cell.length_b   1.000
_cell.length_c   1.000
_cell.angle_alpha   90.00
_cell.angle_beta   90.00
_cell.angle_gamma   90.00
#
_symmetry.space_group_name_H-M   'P 1'
#
loop_
_entity.id
_entity.type
_entity.pdbx_description
1 polymer ?
#
loop_
_entity_poly.entity_id
_entity_poly.type
_entity_poly.pdbx_seq_one_letter_code
_entity_poly.pdbx_strand_id
1 'polypeptide(L)'
;GKAFTISYGTGSAKGFLGQDTARFGTTSADLTVPKCTFGQATSIAAFFKNDVIDGILGLAFQALAVDNVKPPFIEAIDQKLVDQPLFTVWLEHEGNKENVAGGIYTYGAVDTTNCGSVIAYQSLSSATYFEFKMTSVSLGTYSNSKGWSVSTSDDKSLLVSHALSLYM
;
A
#
# COMPACT_ATOMS: atom_id res chain seq x y z
N GLY A 1 -7.38 24.40 -4.72
CA GLY A 1 -6.77 23.65 -3.61
C GLY A 1 -5.29 24.00 -3.49
N LYS A 2 -4.63 23.55 -2.41
CA LYS A 2 -3.17 23.65 -2.24
C LYS A 2 -2.48 22.79 -3.31
N ALA A 3 -1.43 23.28 -3.98
CA ALA A 3 -0.71 22.48 -4.98
C ALA A 3 0.03 21.31 -4.33
N PHE A 4 0.09 20.15 -5.01
CA PHE A 4 0.92 19.02 -4.60
C PHE A 4 1.82 18.56 -5.75
N THR A 5 2.94 17.95 -5.40
CA THR A 5 3.82 17.25 -6.34
C THR A 5 4.39 16.03 -5.64
N ILE A 6 4.28 14.88 -6.29
CA ILE A 6 4.85 13.62 -5.81
C ILE A 6 5.74 13.03 -6.91
N SER A 7 6.84 12.41 -6.51
CA SER A 7 7.73 11.65 -7.39
C SER A 7 7.94 10.26 -6.79
N TYR A 8 7.88 9.22 -7.63
CA TYR A 8 8.09 7.83 -7.22
C TYR A 8 8.78 7.07 -8.34
N GLY A 9 9.90 6.41 -8.04
CA GLY A 9 10.70 5.69 -9.04
C GLY A 9 11.00 6.55 -10.27
N THR A 10 10.49 6.15 -11.43
CA THR A 10 10.60 6.86 -12.71
C THR A 10 9.44 7.82 -13.01
N GLY A 11 8.47 7.93 -12.11
CA GLY A 11 7.24 8.69 -12.28
C GLY A 11 7.07 9.90 -11.39
N SER A 12 6.05 10.70 -11.74
CA SER A 12 5.60 11.84 -10.94
C SER A 12 4.14 12.14 -11.21
N ALA A 13 3.49 12.77 -10.24
CA ALA A 13 2.18 13.36 -10.41
C ALA A 13 2.15 14.77 -9.78
N LYS A 14 1.41 15.68 -10.41
CA LYS A 14 1.23 17.06 -9.95
C LYS A 14 -0.22 17.47 -10.09
N GLY A 15 -0.65 18.37 -9.22
CA GLY A 15 -2.01 18.87 -9.23
C GLY A 15 -2.31 19.68 -7.98
N PHE A 16 -3.51 19.53 -7.45
CA PHE A 16 -3.93 20.22 -6.22
C PHE A 16 -4.73 19.31 -5.29
N LEU A 17 -4.68 19.60 -3.99
CA LEU A 17 -5.42 18.89 -2.98
C LEU A 17 -6.90 19.28 -3.02
N GLY A 18 -7.75 18.27 -2.88
CA GLY A 18 -9.17 18.39 -2.55
C GLY A 18 -9.51 17.60 -1.30
N GLN A 19 -10.74 17.78 -0.83
CA GLN A 19 -11.28 17.02 0.28
C GLN A 19 -12.68 16.56 -0.09
N ASP A 20 -12.95 15.27 0.10
CA ASP A 20 -14.26 14.67 -0.15
C ASP A 20 -14.43 13.40 0.69
N THR A 21 -15.54 12.70 0.49
CA THR A 21 -15.81 11.38 1.08
C THR A 21 -15.25 10.29 0.19
N ALA A 22 -14.42 9.42 0.75
CA ALA A 22 -13.92 8.23 0.06
C ALA A 22 -14.75 7.01 0.46
N ARG A 23 -15.09 6.14 -0.50
CA ARG A 23 -15.81 4.89 -0.25
C ARG A 23 -15.00 3.72 -0.78
N PHE A 24 -14.75 2.73 0.07
CA PHE A 24 -13.92 1.57 -0.26
C PHE A 24 -14.81 0.38 -0.63
N GLY A 25 -15.23 0.36 -1.90
CA GLY A 25 -16.12 -0.66 -2.47
C GLY A 25 -17.32 -0.05 -3.20
N THR A 26 -18.24 -0.88 -3.67
CA THR A 26 -19.39 -0.52 -4.52
C THR A 26 -20.77 -0.73 -3.89
N THR A 27 -20.88 -1.41 -2.74
CA THR A 27 -22.12 -1.76 -2.02
C THR A 27 -22.37 -0.86 -0.80
N SER A 28 -23.63 -0.67 -0.41
CA SER A 28 -24.00 0.29 0.65
C SER A 28 -23.47 -0.09 2.04
N ALA A 29 -22.97 -1.32 2.20
CA ALA A 29 -22.34 -1.79 3.43
C ALA A 29 -20.86 -1.41 3.54
N ASP A 30 -20.29 -0.83 2.47
CA ASP A 30 -18.85 -0.61 2.36
C ASP A 30 -18.38 0.62 3.15
N LEU A 31 -17.12 0.56 3.58
CA LEU A 31 -16.47 1.58 4.39
C LEU A 31 -16.52 2.94 3.68
N THR A 32 -17.21 3.91 4.31
CA THR A 32 -17.36 5.28 3.79
C THR A 32 -16.70 6.25 4.76
N VAL A 33 -15.62 6.89 4.32
CA VAL A 33 -14.73 7.73 5.12
C VAL A 33 -14.88 9.19 4.67
N PRO A 34 -15.58 10.04 5.44
CA PRO A 34 -15.71 11.45 5.12
C PRO A 34 -14.39 12.19 5.40
N LYS A 35 -14.25 13.39 4.80
CA LYS A 35 -13.12 14.31 5.02
C LYS A 35 -11.74 13.76 4.62
N CYS A 36 -11.72 12.83 3.68
CA CYS A 36 -10.47 12.36 3.09
C CYS A 36 -9.87 13.47 2.23
N THR A 37 -8.61 13.84 2.52
CA THR A 37 -7.85 14.77 1.67
C THR A 37 -7.04 13.98 0.65
N PHE A 38 -7.15 14.32 -0.63
CA PHE A 38 -6.48 13.59 -1.71
C PHE A 38 -6.00 14.54 -2.82
N GLY A 39 -5.07 14.05 -3.64
CA GLY A 39 -4.54 14.79 -4.79
C GLY A 39 -5.40 14.62 -6.04
N GLN A 40 -5.87 15.73 -6.61
CA GLN A 40 -6.47 15.77 -7.94
C GLN A 40 -5.36 16.05 -8.95
N ALA A 41 -4.88 14.99 -9.61
CA ALA A 41 -3.78 15.10 -10.56
C ALA A 41 -4.23 15.82 -11.85
N THR A 42 -3.47 16.83 -12.26
CA THR A 42 -3.62 17.50 -13.56
C THR A 42 -2.50 17.12 -14.53
N SER A 43 -1.46 16.44 -14.01
CA SER A 43 -0.36 15.88 -14.78
C SER A 43 0.13 14.62 -14.09
N ILE A 44 0.30 13.55 -14.86
CA ILE A 44 0.85 12.26 -14.44
C ILE A 44 1.95 11.83 -15.41
N ALA A 45 2.85 10.94 -14.97
CA ALA A 45 3.89 10.40 -15.82
C ALA A 45 3.31 9.63 -17.02
N ALA A 46 3.99 9.71 -18.17
CA ALA A 46 3.48 9.18 -19.44
C ALA A 46 3.23 7.67 -19.44
N PHE A 47 3.89 6.90 -18.56
CA PHE A 47 3.69 5.46 -18.48
C PHE A 47 2.32 5.08 -17.90
N PHE A 48 1.64 5.95 -17.14
CA PHE A 48 0.26 5.72 -16.69
C PHE A 48 -0.77 5.84 -17.83
N LYS A 49 -0.38 6.38 -18.99
CA LYS A 49 -1.31 6.65 -20.09
C LYS A 49 -2.03 5.39 -20.59
N ASN A 50 -1.38 4.24 -20.50
CA ASN A 50 -1.90 2.95 -20.96
C ASN A 50 -2.17 1.99 -19.79
N ASP A 51 -2.17 2.49 -18.56
CA ASP A 51 -2.46 1.67 -17.38
C ASP A 51 -3.98 1.54 -17.21
N VAL A 52 -4.42 0.43 -16.62
CA VAL A 52 -5.84 0.17 -16.32
C VAL A 52 -6.29 0.85 -15.03
N ILE A 53 -5.35 1.42 -14.29
CA ILE A 53 -5.56 2.04 -12.99
C ILE A 53 -5.69 3.56 -13.14
N ASP A 54 -6.77 4.13 -12.64
CA ASP A 54 -7.04 5.59 -12.69
C ASP A 54 -6.24 6.40 -11.64
N GLY A 55 -5.78 5.75 -10.58
CA GLY A 55 -5.07 6.41 -9.48
C GLY A 55 -4.55 5.46 -8.40
N ILE A 56 -3.83 6.03 -7.43
CA ILE A 56 -3.17 5.26 -6.37
C ILE A 56 -3.78 5.62 -5.01
N LEU A 57 -4.18 4.61 -4.24
CA LEU A 57 -4.59 4.76 -2.84
C LEU A 57 -3.44 4.35 -1.93
N GLY A 58 -2.82 5.31 -1.26
CA GLY A 58 -1.74 5.03 -0.30
C GLY A 58 -2.27 4.45 1.02
N LEU A 59 -1.80 3.26 1.40
CA LEU A 59 -2.16 2.58 2.65
C LEU A 59 -1.06 2.63 3.73
N ALA A 60 0.09 3.24 3.42
CA ALA A 60 1.21 3.40 4.33
C ALA A 60 0.98 4.52 5.38
N PHE A 61 1.99 4.75 6.21
CA PHE A 61 1.95 5.70 7.32
C PHE A 61 1.94 7.16 6.84
N GLN A 62 1.28 8.04 7.60
CA GLN A 62 1.21 9.48 7.32
C GLN A 62 2.60 10.15 7.22
N ALA A 63 3.60 9.63 7.92
CA ALA A 63 4.97 10.12 7.85
C ALA A 63 5.60 10.07 6.44
N LEU A 64 5.09 9.22 5.55
CA LEU A 64 5.49 9.18 4.13
C LEU A 64 4.63 10.04 3.22
N ALA A 65 3.48 10.52 3.69
CA ALA A 65 2.58 11.27 2.85
C ALA A 65 3.16 12.64 2.50
N VAL A 66 3.15 12.98 1.21
CA VAL A 66 3.47 14.33 0.75
C VAL A 66 2.55 15.33 1.46
N ASP A 67 3.11 16.46 1.91
CA ASP A 67 2.41 17.49 2.65
C ASP A 67 1.81 17.03 4.00
N ASN A 68 2.25 15.88 4.53
CA ASN A 68 1.74 15.28 5.76
C ASN A 68 0.21 15.07 5.72
N VAL A 69 -0.33 14.82 4.52
CA VAL A 69 -1.75 14.54 4.31
C VAL A 69 -2.11 13.22 4.96
N LYS A 70 -3.19 13.17 5.75
CA LYS A 70 -3.60 11.94 6.41
C LYS A 70 -4.12 10.91 5.38
N PRO A 71 -3.56 9.69 5.34
CA PRO A 71 -4.06 8.63 4.48
C PRO A 71 -5.52 8.26 4.81
N PRO A 72 -6.36 7.95 3.80
CA PRO A 72 -7.77 7.63 4.00
C PRO A 72 -8.06 6.53 5.02
N PHE A 73 -7.26 5.45 5.06
CA PHE A 73 -7.48 4.38 6.04
C PHE A 73 -7.13 4.81 7.47
N ILE A 74 -6.13 5.67 7.66
CA ILE A 74 -5.82 6.25 8.98
C ILE A 74 -6.96 7.18 9.42
N GLU A 75 -7.53 7.97 8.49
CA GLU A 75 -8.71 8.77 8.78
C GLU A 75 -9.91 7.90 9.21
N ALA A 76 -10.10 6.73 8.60
CA ALA A 76 -11.13 5.78 9.00
C ALA A 76 -10.94 5.24 10.44
N ILE A 77 -9.69 4.94 10.82
CA ILE A 77 -9.33 4.49 12.16
C ILE A 77 -9.61 5.61 13.18
N ASP A 78 -9.16 6.84 12.90
CA ASP A 78 -9.34 7.99 13.79
C ASP A 78 -10.83 8.30 14.01
N GLN A 79 -11.64 8.14 12.98
CA GLN A 79 -13.09 8.31 13.04
C GLN A 79 -13.84 7.09 13.62
N LYS A 80 -13.13 6.00 13.97
CA LYS A 80 -13.70 4.75 14.51
C LYS A 80 -14.73 4.11 13.57
N LEU A 81 -14.45 4.13 12.27
CA LEU A 81 -15.30 3.56 11.23
C LEU A 81 -14.99 2.08 10.95
N VAL A 82 -13.99 1.53 11.63
CA VAL A 82 -13.52 0.14 11.48
C VAL A 82 -13.41 -0.53 12.84
N ASP A 83 -13.69 -1.84 12.90
CA ASP A 83 -13.66 -2.61 14.14
C ASP A 83 -12.23 -2.77 14.69
N GLN A 84 -11.26 -2.94 13.80
CA GLN A 84 -9.85 -3.08 14.15
C GLN A 84 -8.97 -2.15 13.30
N PRO A 85 -7.86 -1.62 13.85
CA PRO A 85 -6.95 -0.74 13.12
C PRO A 85 -5.99 -1.54 12.22
N LEU A 86 -6.52 -2.41 11.37
CA LEU A 86 -5.77 -3.25 10.43
C LEU A 86 -6.52 -3.48 9.13
N PHE A 87 -5.79 -3.86 8.10
CA PHE A 87 -6.35 -4.39 6.86
C PHE A 87 -5.59 -5.65 6.46
N THR A 88 -6.24 -6.53 5.71
CA THR A 88 -5.60 -7.68 5.07
C THR A 88 -5.73 -7.60 3.56
N VAL A 89 -4.68 -8.00 2.87
CA VAL A 89 -4.62 -8.06 1.41
C VAL A 89 -4.42 -9.52 1.01
N TRP A 90 -5.36 -10.05 0.26
CA TRP A 90 -5.21 -11.32 -0.43
C TRP A 90 -5.14 -11.03 -1.92
N LEU A 91 -4.12 -11.55 -2.60
CA LEU A 91 -3.94 -11.41 -4.04
C LEU A 91 -4.06 -12.79 -4.67
N GLU A 92 -4.88 -12.91 -5.70
CA GLU A 92 -5.09 -14.17 -6.40
C GLU A 92 -3.92 -14.42 -7.38
N HIS A 93 -3.47 -15.67 -7.47
CA HIS A 93 -2.31 -16.08 -8.26
C HIS A 93 -2.70 -16.62 -9.65
N GLU A 94 -3.57 -15.89 -10.34
CA GLU A 94 -4.12 -16.32 -11.64
C GLU A 94 -3.39 -15.72 -12.87
N GLY A 95 -2.42 -14.85 -12.63
CA GLY A 95 -1.69 -14.14 -13.68
C GLY A 95 -2.56 -13.11 -14.41
N ASN A 96 -2.15 -12.70 -15.61
CA ASN A 96 -2.88 -11.70 -16.41
C ASN A 96 -4.09 -12.34 -17.12
N LYS A 97 -5.17 -12.57 -16.37
CA LYS A 97 -6.44 -13.07 -16.89
C LYS A 97 -7.54 -12.02 -16.76
N GLU A 98 -8.38 -11.93 -17.79
CA GLU A 98 -9.55 -11.05 -17.77
C GLU A 98 -10.76 -11.75 -17.13
N ASN A 99 -11.63 -10.97 -16.48
CA ASN A 99 -12.89 -11.44 -15.87
C ASN A 99 -12.73 -12.52 -14.78
N VAL A 100 -11.60 -12.53 -14.08
CA VAL A 100 -11.38 -13.34 -12.88
C VAL A 100 -11.15 -12.44 -11.66
N ALA A 101 -11.42 -12.94 -10.46
CA ALA A 101 -11.11 -12.21 -9.23
C ALA A 101 -9.58 -12.06 -9.10
N GLY A 102 -9.10 -10.83 -8.91
CA GLY A 102 -7.65 -10.55 -8.77
C GLY A 102 -7.15 -10.54 -7.32
N GLY A 103 -8.06 -10.51 -6.34
CA GLY A 103 -7.73 -10.38 -4.93
C GLY A 103 -8.83 -9.68 -4.13
N ILE A 104 -8.62 -9.54 -2.82
CA ILE A 104 -9.53 -8.92 -1.86
C ILE A 104 -8.73 -8.07 -0.88
N TYR A 105 -9.20 -6.84 -0.65
CA TYR A 105 -8.81 -6.01 0.50
C TYR A 105 -9.92 -6.10 1.55
N THR A 106 -9.56 -6.48 2.77
CA THR A 106 -10.46 -6.46 3.92
C THR A 106 -10.01 -5.36 4.87
N TYR A 107 -10.86 -4.35 5.08
CA TYR A 107 -10.59 -3.23 5.98
C TYR A 107 -11.27 -3.46 7.32
N GLY A 108 -10.53 -3.33 8.42
CA GLY A 108 -11.10 -3.44 9.76
C GLY A 108 -11.17 -4.84 10.36
N ALA A 109 -10.75 -5.86 9.61
CA ALA A 109 -10.81 -7.25 10.04
C ALA A 109 -9.72 -8.10 9.35
N VAL A 110 -9.43 -9.25 9.95
CA VAL A 110 -8.62 -10.30 9.32
C VAL A 110 -9.52 -11.10 8.39
N ASP A 111 -9.10 -11.25 7.13
CA ASP A 111 -9.76 -12.16 6.19
C ASP A 111 -9.54 -13.63 6.60
N THR A 112 -10.53 -14.20 7.27
CA THR A 112 -10.52 -15.61 7.71
C THR A 112 -10.88 -16.60 6.62
N THR A 113 -11.29 -16.13 5.43
CA THR A 113 -11.64 -16.98 4.30
C THR A 113 -10.41 -17.29 3.46
N ASN A 114 -9.61 -16.27 3.15
CA ASN A 114 -8.47 -16.41 2.25
C ASN A 114 -7.12 -16.48 2.96
N CYS A 115 -7.03 -16.05 4.23
CA CYS A 115 -5.81 -16.24 5.02
C CYS A 115 -5.81 -17.63 5.70
N GLY A 116 -4.63 -18.25 5.78
CA GLY A 116 -4.46 -19.51 6.50
C GLY A 116 -4.67 -19.37 8.01
N SER A 117 -4.78 -20.50 8.70
CA SER A 117 -5.06 -20.54 10.15
C SER A 117 -3.93 -20.01 11.04
N VAL A 118 -2.74 -19.76 10.47
CA VAL A 118 -1.57 -19.29 11.21
C VAL A 118 -1.22 -17.88 10.74
N ILE A 119 -1.31 -16.92 11.65
CA ILE A 119 -0.90 -15.54 11.42
C ILE A 119 0.29 -15.25 12.32
N ALA A 120 1.41 -14.93 11.70
CA ALA A 120 2.60 -14.47 12.39
C ALA A 120 2.70 -12.95 12.31
N TYR A 121 3.00 -12.31 13.43
CA TYR A 121 3.20 -10.86 13.51
C TYR A 121 4.67 -10.56 13.71
N GLN A 122 5.14 -9.51 13.04
CA GLN A 122 6.49 -8.99 13.22
C GLN A 122 6.40 -7.49 13.48
N SER A 123 7.13 -7.02 14.49
CA SER A 123 7.19 -5.60 14.80
C SER A 123 7.88 -4.83 13.68
N LEU A 124 7.35 -3.65 13.37
CA LEU A 124 7.94 -2.74 12.41
C LEU A 124 9.30 -2.21 12.92
N SER A 125 10.28 -2.13 12.04
CA SER A 125 11.56 -1.45 12.31
C SER A 125 11.45 0.06 12.13
N SER A 126 10.52 0.53 11.29
CA SER A 126 10.24 1.95 11.06
C SER A 126 8.77 2.14 10.68
N ALA A 127 8.09 3.14 11.27
CA ALA A 127 6.72 3.51 10.93
C ALA A 127 6.66 4.50 9.74
N THR A 128 7.45 4.22 8.71
CA THR A 128 7.44 4.95 7.43
C THR A 128 6.84 4.06 6.37
N TYR A 129 7.51 2.93 6.08
CA TYR A 129 6.99 1.83 5.27
C TYR A 129 6.48 0.71 6.19
N PHE A 130 5.82 -0.31 5.62
CA PHE A 130 5.62 -1.58 6.31
C PHE A 130 6.94 -2.38 6.36
N GLU A 131 7.94 -1.79 7.02
CA GLU A 131 9.30 -2.33 7.12
C GLU A 131 9.49 -3.14 8.42
N PHE A 132 10.11 -4.31 8.32
CA PHE A 132 10.50 -5.13 9.46
C PHE A 132 11.87 -5.78 9.26
N LYS A 133 12.42 -6.34 10.35
CA LYS A 133 13.68 -7.09 10.29
C LYS A 133 13.46 -8.54 9.88
N MET A 134 14.14 -8.94 8.81
CA MET A 134 14.31 -10.33 8.39
C MET A 134 15.66 -10.84 8.87
N THR A 135 15.70 -12.00 9.51
CA THR A 135 16.92 -12.55 10.13
C THR A 135 17.77 -13.36 9.16
N SER A 136 17.15 -14.13 8.27
CA SER A 136 17.86 -14.98 7.33
C SER A 136 17.05 -15.25 6.07
N VAL A 137 17.77 -15.52 4.97
CA VAL A 137 17.21 -16.06 3.72
C VAL A 137 17.88 -17.40 3.45
N SER A 138 17.11 -18.37 2.95
CA SER A 138 17.63 -19.66 2.52
C SER A 138 17.12 -20.03 1.14
N LEU A 139 17.97 -20.69 0.35
CA LEU A 139 17.66 -21.21 -0.98
C LEU A 139 18.35 -22.57 -1.15
N GLY A 140 17.57 -23.65 -1.10
CA GLY A 140 18.10 -25.01 -1.08
C GLY A 140 19.04 -25.21 0.12
N THR A 141 20.30 -25.54 -0.14
CA THR A 141 21.32 -25.70 0.91
C THR A 141 22.03 -24.41 1.30
N TYR A 142 21.83 -23.32 0.54
CA TYR A 142 22.41 -22.03 0.86
C TYR A 142 21.59 -21.33 1.94
N SER A 143 22.26 -20.78 2.94
CA SER A 143 21.64 -19.94 3.97
C SER A 143 22.52 -18.75 4.27
N ASN A 144 21.90 -17.59 4.47
CA ASN A 144 22.57 -16.36 4.85
C ASN A 144 21.76 -15.65 5.94
N SER A 145 22.42 -15.43 7.08
CA SER A 145 21.83 -14.88 8.31
C SER A 145 22.41 -13.52 8.68
N LYS A 146 22.86 -12.73 7.69
CA LYS A 146 23.35 -11.36 7.94
C LYS A 146 22.26 -10.42 8.44
N GLY A 147 21.00 -10.74 8.17
CA GLY A 147 19.84 -9.94 8.53
C GLY A 147 19.68 -8.71 7.63
N TRP A 148 18.43 -8.34 7.34
CA TRP A 148 18.09 -7.21 6.47
C TRP A 148 16.85 -6.49 6.98
N SER A 149 16.75 -5.19 6.67
CA SER A 149 15.45 -4.51 6.66
C SER A 149 14.73 -4.88 5.36
N VAL A 150 13.47 -5.31 5.48
CA VAL A 150 12.60 -5.63 4.35
C VAL A 150 11.28 -4.91 4.52
N SER A 151 10.67 -4.52 3.40
CA SER A 151 9.35 -3.88 3.40
C SER A 151 8.38 -4.67 2.55
N THR A 152 7.13 -4.76 3.00
CA THR A 152 6.04 -5.29 2.18
C THR A 152 5.40 -4.17 1.36
N SER A 153 5.05 -4.50 0.13
CA SER A 153 4.40 -3.59 -0.82
C SER A 153 3.46 -4.38 -1.73
N ASP A 154 2.26 -3.88 -1.97
CA ASP A 154 1.24 -4.46 -2.86
C ASP A 154 1.36 -3.97 -4.32
N ASP A 155 2.16 -2.94 -4.57
CA ASP A 155 2.41 -2.35 -5.90
C ASP A 155 3.54 -3.05 -6.68
N LYS A 156 4.32 -3.94 -6.04
CA LYS A 156 5.46 -4.63 -6.67
C LYS A 156 5.14 -6.07 -6.99
N SER A 157 5.36 -6.45 -8.25
CA SER A 157 5.19 -7.83 -8.73
C SER A 157 6.41 -8.73 -8.50
N LEU A 158 7.55 -8.18 -8.06
CA LEU A 158 8.80 -8.91 -7.88
C LEU A 158 9.41 -8.67 -6.49
N LEU A 159 10.13 -9.67 -5.98
CA LEU A 159 11.04 -9.51 -4.87
C LEU A 159 12.25 -8.69 -5.33
N VAL A 160 12.40 -7.48 -4.79
CA VAL A 160 13.50 -6.57 -5.15
C VAL A 160 14.45 -6.42 -3.98
N SER A 161 15.74 -6.71 -4.21
CA SER A 161 16.82 -6.38 -3.29
C SER A 161 17.55 -5.14 -3.78
N HIS A 162 17.54 -4.06 -3.01
CA HIS A 162 18.41 -2.92 -3.27
C HIS A 162 19.83 -3.26 -2.78
N ALA A 163 20.73 -3.60 -3.70
CA ALA A 163 22.15 -3.58 -3.41
C ALA A 163 22.61 -2.11 -3.42
N LEU A 164 22.88 -1.56 -2.24
CA LEU A 164 23.58 -0.28 -2.13
C LEU A 164 25.02 -0.51 -2.60
N SER A 165 25.31 -0.32 -3.89
CA SER A 165 26.70 -0.22 -4.38
C SER A 165 27.29 1.08 -3.85
N LEU A 166 27.95 1.01 -2.68
CA LEU A 166 28.96 2.00 -2.32
C LEU A 166 30.13 1.84 -3.29
N TYR A 167 30.15 2.66 -4.33
CA TYR A 167 31.43 3.02 -4.94
C TYR A 167 32.20 3.86 -3.91
N MET A 168 33.33 3.33 -3.44
CA MET A 168 34.40 4.15 -2.85
C MET A 168 35.15 4.87 -3.96
#